data_AF-A0A957H9Q4-F1
#
_entry.id   AF-A0A957H9Q4-F1
#
_cell.length_a   1.000
_cell.length_b   1.000
_cell.length_c   1.000
_cell.angle_alpha   90.00
_cell.angle_beta   90.00
_cell.angle_gamma   90.00
#
_symmetry.space_group_name_H-M   'P 1'
#
loop_
_entity.id
_entity.type
_entity.pdbx_description
1 polymer ?
#
loop_
_entity_poly.entity_id
_entity_poly.type
_entity_poly.pdbx_seq_one_letter_code
_entity_poly.pdbx_strand_id
1 'polypeptide(L)'
;MLDPGRYFAEAIYFLQYTLAQILWAVDRAVLSIAVIAESVNSWVTENVGYFVELLVNALSAPLGGMFILALTALGFWYALNNVVPTGRWVDPSKLFTYGLIAFFFFSSPIVVIDQMEDLRQSLNAGIDQALIDGAAGDIFDTSMNGTDTGLPGAIPDVNSDGVVGSFDLVAAFMAVSNLDELDSSEFPVDFEAAYFPFGDPAGIDLSDEADQELAKALASDGIERLFFALVAIPTAIAEHFLRLALTGVAMFLYLGVPIAMLFAFFIYTQAFLGAYLRQFINLLIETFLSVIIAAIMIGLLAAAAQQGIGLFIGASIITLIVLLWRIKSALKLAAAAFDLFGGAVLTGGAGGMDVVNMGKQAVAGTVSLAGAALTGGATMALGGAVLTSASALQADGRSNGAYLGTDPAKTDGRVRQLRTIAGYTLGRSETIRHAV
;
A
#
# COMPACT_ATOMS: atom_id res chain seq x y z
N MET A 1 12.39 -58.55 5.11
CA MET A 1 13.73 -58.01 4.80
C MET A 1 13.57 -56.51 4.73
N LEU A 2 14.40 -55.73 5.45
CA LEU A 2 14.36 -54.27 5.37
C LEU A 2 14.88 -53.90 3.98
N ASP A 3 14.04 -53.29 3.15
CA ASP A 3 14.45 -52.82 1.83
C ASP A 3 15.10 -51.43 1.99
N PRO A 4 16.43 -51.30 1.84
CA PRO A 4 17.13 -50.03 2.03
C PRO A 4 16.68 -48.97 1.03
N GLY A 5 16.20 -49.37 -0.15
CA GLY A 5 15.69 -48.45 -1.18
C GLY A 5 14.44 -47.71 -0.72
N ARG A 6 13.53 -48.42 -0.05
CA ARG A 6 12.29 -47.85 0.50
C ARG A 6 12.55 -46.78 1.56
N TYR A 7 13.42 -47.08 2.52
CA TYR A 7 13.79 -46.11 3.57
C TYR A 7 14.48 -44.86 3.01
N PHE A 8 15.28 -45.01 1.95
CA PHE A 8 15.93 -43.86 1.31
C PHE A 8 14.92 -43.01 0.52
N ALA A 9 13.94 -43.63 -0.12
CA ALA A 9 12.85 -42.94 -0.82
C ALA A 9 11.94 -42.16 0.15
N GLU A 10 11.53 -42.81 1.25
CA GLU A 10 10.76 -42.19 2.34
C GLU A 10 11.52 -40.99 2.95
N ALA A 11 12.83 -41.11 3.15
CA ALA A 11 13.66 -40.02 3.68
C ALA A 11 13.78 -38.82 2.73
N ILE A 12 13.90 -39.07 1.42
CA ILE A 12 13.92 -38.00 0.40
C ILE A 12 12.58 -37.27 0.37
N TYR A 13 11.47 -38.02 0.33
CA TYR A 13 10.13 -37.44 0.33
C TYR A 13 9.86 -36.64 1.60
N PHE A 14 10.29 -37.14 2.78
CA PHE A 14 10.20 -36.39 4.04
C PHE A 14 10.95 -35.04 3.97
N LEU A 15 12.16 -35.03 3.40
CA LEU A 15 12.95 -33.81 3.25
C LEU A 15 12.28 -32.84 2.26
N GLN A 16 11.74 -33.35 1.15
CA GLN A 16 10.98 -32.57 0.17
C GLN A 16 9.73 -31.95 0.79
N TYR A 17 8.93 -32.74 1.51
CA TYR A 17 7.72 -32.28 2.21
C TYR A 17 8.05 -31.21 3.26
N THR A 18 9.09 -31.43 4.07
CA THR A 18 9.54 -30.44 5.07
C THR A 18 10.00 -29.15 4.41
N LEU A 19 10.74 -29.23 3.29
CA LEU A 19 11.17 -28.07 2.53
C LEU A 19 9.97 -27.30 1.96
N ALA A 20 8.99 -28.00 1.40
CA ALA A 20 7.77 -27.40 0.90
C ALA A 20 6.98 -26.69 2.01
N GLN A 21 6.90 -27.27 3.22
CA GLN A 21 6.26 -26.60 4.35
C GLN A 21 6.99 -25.32 4.77
N ILE A 22 8.33 -25.32 4.74
CA ILE A 22 9.11 -24.11 5.02
C ILE A 22 8.85 -23.05 3.94
N LEU A 23 8.87 -23.43 2.66
CA LEU A 23 8.61 -22.52 1.55
C LEU A 23 7.20 -21.94 1.64
N TRP A 24 6.18 -22.78 1.84
CA TRP A 24 4.80 -22.35 2.07
C TRP A 24 4.71 -21.37 3.25
N ALA A 25 5.41 -21.65 4.35
CA ALA A 25 5.41 -20.76 5.50
C ALA A 25 6.07 -19.39 5.22
N VAL A 26 7.06 -19.35 4.31
CA VAL A 26 7.66 -18.09 3.84
C VAL A 26 6.69 -17.38 2.89
N ASP A 27 6.15 -18.08 1.90
CA ASP A 27 5.26 -17.51 0.89
C ASP A 27 4.02 -16.89 1.51
N ARG A 28 3.36 -17.59 2.46
CA ARG A 28 2.22 -17.04 3.21
C ARG A 28 2.60 -15.80 4.00
N ALA A 29 3.76 -15.82 4.66
CA ALA A 29 4.22 -14.69 5.48
C ALA A 29 4.52 -13.47 4.61
N VAL A 30 5.14 -13.67 3.44
CA VAL A 30 5.45 -12.57 2.51
C VAL A 30 4.18 -12.08 1.83
N LEU A 31 3.28 -12.96 1.38
CA LEU A 31 2.02 -12.58 0.74
C LEU A 31 1.06 -11.87 1.71
N SER A 32 1.08 -12.21 3.00
CA SER A 32 0.31 -11.49 4.04
C SER A 32 0.66 -10.00 4.14
N ILE A 33 1.86 -9.59 3.70
CA ILE A 33 2.23 -8.17 3.65
C ILE A 33 1.32 -7.42 2.67
N ALA A 34 0.94 -8.03 1.55
CA ALA A 34 -0.01 -7.44 0.61
C ALA A 34 -1.40 -7.30 1.26
N VAL A 35 -1.89 -8.33 1.95
CA VAL A 35 -3.17 -8.30 2.68
C VAL A 35 -3.19 -7.18 3.73
N ILE A 36 -2.10 -7.00 4.48
CA ILE A 36 -1.97 -5.90 5.44
C ILE A 36 -2.00 -4.54 4.71
N ALA A 37 -1.32 -4.39 3.58
CA ALA A 37 -1.33 -3.16 2.81
C ALA A 37 -2.73 -2.80 2.30
N GLU A 38 -3.51 -3.77 1.83
CA GLU A 38 -4.91 -3.55 1.44
C GLU A 38 -5.78 -3.20 2.65
N SER A 39 -5.61 -3.91 3.76
CA SER A 39 -6.36 -3.63 4.99
C SER A 39 -6.12 -2.20 5.48
N VAL A 40 -4.88 -1.71 5.40
CA VAL A 40 -4.55 -0.32 5.70
C VAL A 40 -5.17 0.62 4.67
N ASN A 41 -5.14 0.28 3.39
CA ASN A 41 -5.74 1.09 2.32
C ASN A 41 -7.27 1.26 2.51
N SER A 42 -8.00 0.17 2.79
CA SER A 42 -9.43 0.19 3.11
C SER A 42 -9.70 1.04 4.35
N TRP A 43 -8.96 0.79 5.43
CA TRP A 43 -9.09 1.57 6.67
C TRP A 43 -8.87 3.07 6.43
N VAL A 44 -7.83 3.44 5.68
CA VAL A 44 -7.57 4.86 5.36
C VAL A 44 -8.73 5.46 4.58
N THR A 45 -9.22 4.77 3.56
CA THR A 45 -10.30 5.25 2.68
C THR A 45 -11.60 5.43 3.46
N GLU A 46 -11.95 4.49 4.35
CA GLU A 46 -13.14 4.57 5.19
C GLU A 46 -13.05 5.70 6.24
N ASN A 47 -11.86 5.99 6.75
CA ASN A 47 -11.68 6.94 7.85
C ASN A 47 -11.31 8.37 7.41
N VAL A 48 -10.97 8.59 6.13
CA VAL A 48 -10.52 9.91 5.65
C VAL A 48 -11.58 10.99 5.81
N GLY A 49 -12.85 10.67 5.54
CA GLY A 49 -13.96 11.59 5.71
C GLY A 49 -14.12 12.05 7.16
N TYR A 50 -13.99 11.12 8.11
CA TYR A 50 -14.03 11.42 9.54
C TYR A 50 -12.89 12.37 9.96
N PHE A 51 -11.67 12.13 9.49
CA PHE A 51 -10.54 13.02 9.81
C PHE A 51 -10.74 14.44 9.25
N VAL A 52 -11.25 14.55 8.02
CA VAL A 52 -11.55 15.85 7.41
C VAL A 52 -12.67 16.56 8.16
N GLU A 53 -13.72 15.85 8.56
CA GLU A 53 -14.83 16.41 9.34
C GLU A 53 -14.35 16.93 10.70
N LEU A 54 -13.54 16.16 11.43
CA LEU A 54 -12.93 16.59 12.68
C LEU A 54 -12.14 17.90 12.50
N LEU A 55 -11.37 17.99 11.41
CA LEU A 55 -10.54 19.14 11.10
C LEU A 55 -11.39 20.36 10.70
N VAL A 56 -12.41 20.18 9.86
CA VAL A 56 -13.38 21.22 9.46
C VAL A 56 -14.12 21.77 10.67
N ASN A 57 -14.58 20.89 11.57
CA ASN A 57 -15.26 21.29 12.81
C ASN A 57 -14.35 22.16 13.69
N ALA A 58 -13.09 21.75 13.87
CA ALA A 58 -12.09 22.53 14.62
C ALA A 58 -11.76 23.88 13.96
N LEU A 59 -11.76 23.94 12.63
CA LEU A 59 -11.41 25.16 11.87
C LEU A 59 -12.60 26.06 11.54
N SER A 60 -13.83 25.64 11.79
CA SER A 60 -15.05 26.40 11.44
C SER A 60 -15.09 27.79 12.08
N ALA A 61 -14.81 27.88 13.39
CA ALA A 61 -14.75 29.16 14.10
C ALA A 61 -13.55 30.04 13.67
N PRO A 62 -12.31 29.49 13.57
CA PRO A 62 -11.18 30.21 12.97
C PRO A 62 -11.45 30.75 11.56
N LEU A 63 -12.11 29.98 10.69
CA LEU A 63 -12.46 30.40 9.33
C LEU A 63 -13.33 31.67 9.35
N GLY A 64 -14.37 31.70 10.19
CA GLY A 64 -15.22 32.87 10.35
C GLY A 64 -14.45 34.10 10.83
N GLY A 65 -13.55 33.90 11.81
CA GLY A 65 -12.65 34.96 12.29
C GLY A 65 -11.73 35.50 11.20
N MET A 66 -11.12 34.61 10.41
CA MET A 66 -10.23 34.99 9.31
C MET A 66 -10.97 35.70 8.16
N PHE A 67 -12.20 35.30 7.88
CA PHE A 67 -13.05 35.99 6.90
C PHE A 67 -13.39 37.41 7.34
N ILE A 68 -13.78 37.61 8.61
CA ILE A 68 -14.05 38.94 9.19
C ILE A 68 -12.77 39.79 9.15
N LEU A 69 -11.62 39.20 9.50
CA LEU A 69 -10.32 39.89 9.42
C LEU A 69 -10.04 40.32 7.97
N ALA A 70 -10.24 39.44 6.99
CA ALA A 70 -10.03 39.75 5.58
C ALA A 70 -10.95 40.87 5.08
N LEU A 71 -12.23 40.88 5.48
CA LEU A 71 -13.16 41.99 5.18
C LEU A 71 -12.74 43.30 5.84
N THR A 72 -12.29 43.24 7.09
CA THR A 72 -11.81 44.42 7.83
C THR A 72 -10.54 44.98 7.20
N ALA A 73 -9.60 44.12 6.81
CA ALA A 73 -8.38 44.50 6.12
C ALA A 73 -8.67 45.13 4.75
N LEU A 74 -9.67 44.61 4.02
CA LEU A 74 -10.13 45.18 2.77
C LEU A 74 -10.74 46.58 2.97
N GLY A 75 -11.63 46.75 3.96
CA GLY A 75 -12.21 48.05 4.31
C GLY A 75 -11.15 49.06 4.74
N PHE A 76 -10.18 48.63 5.55
CA PHE A 76 -9.05 49.47 5.97
C PHE A 76 -8.17 49.87 4.79
N TRP A 77 -7.90 48.96 3.85
CA TRP A 77 -7.18 49.28 2.64
C TRP A 77 -7.91 50.33 1.79
N TYR A 78 -9.23 50.22 1.61
CA TYR A 78 -10.00 51.26 0.90
C TYR A 78 -9.95 52.62 1.60
N ALA A 79 -10.01 52.64 2.94
CA ALA A 79 -9.90 53.88 3.71
C ALA A 79 -8.49 54.51 3.62
N LEU A 80 -7.45 53.70 3.75
CA LEU A 80 -6.06 54.16 3.67
C LEU A 80 -5.63 54.55 2.27
N ASN A 81 -6.11 53.86 1.23
CA ASN A 81 -5.74 54.13 -0.16
C ASN A 81 -6.18 55.55 -0.60
N ASN A 82 -7.18 56.14 0.07
CA ASN A 82 -7.56 57.53 -0.14
C ASN A 82 -6.54 58.54 0.44
N VAL A 83 -5.67 58.11 1.36
CA VAL A 83 -4.68 58.95 2.06
C VAL A 83 -3.26 58.66 1.55
N VAL A 84 -2.89 57.38 1.44
CA VAL A 84 -1.58 56.92 0.99
C VAL A 84 -1.76 55.71 0.07
N PRO A 85 -1.18 55.71 -1.15
CA PRO A 85 -1.20 54.54 -2.01
C PRO A 85 -0.42 53.41 -1.34
N THR A 86 -1.16 52.41 -0.86
CA THR A 86 -0.64 51.24 -0.14
C THR A 86 -0.90 49.97 -0.93
N GLY A 87 0.02 49.00 -0.83
CA GLY A 87 -0.12 47.71 -1.49
C GLY A 87 -1.37 46.97 -1.04
N ARG A 88 -2.09 46.35 -1.97
CA ARG A 88 -3.34 45.62 -1.70
C ARG A 88 -3.05 44.32 -0.93
N TRP A 89 -3.77 44.09 0.17
CA TRP A 89 -3.59 42.88 1.00
C TRP A 89 -4.61 41.78 0.69
N VAL A 90 -5.81 42.15 0.23
CA VAL A 90 -6.93 41.25 -0.07
C VAL A 90 -7.52 41.61 -1.42
N ASP A 91 -7.85 40.60 -2.24
CA ASP A 91 -8.47 40.79 -3.56
C ASP A 91 -9.99 40.62 -3.46
N PRO A 92 -10.82 41.67 -3.69
CA PRO A 92 -12.27 41.60 -3.47
C PRO A 92 -12.96 40.54 -4.34
N SER A 93 -12.52 40.38 -5.59
CA SER A 93 -13.07 39.38 -6.52
C SER A 93 -12.83 37.95 -6.02
N LYS A 94 -11.65 37.72 -5.43
CA LYS A 94 -11.23 36.43 -4.90
C LYS A 94 -11.75 36.15 -3.50
N LEU A 95 -11.95 37.19 -2.69
CA LEU A 95 -12.53 37.04 -1.36
C LEU A 95 -13.96 36.49 -1.45
N PHE A 96 -14.75 36.96 -2.41
CA PHE A 96 -16.10 36.43 -2.61
C PHE A 96 -16.09 34.99 -3.11
N THR A 97 -15.27 34.67 -4.12
CA THR A 97 -15.20 33.33 -4.70
C THR A 97 -14.62 32.31 -3.73
N TYR A 98 -13.49 32.60 -3.07
CA TYR A 98 -12.93 31.73 -2.04
C TYR A 98 -13.80 31.66 -0.78
N GLY A 99 -14.51 32.72 -0.43
CA GLY A 99 -15.49 32.70 0.66
C GLY A 99 -16.65 31.74 0.39
N LEU A 100 -17.17 31.74 -0.86
CA LEU A 100 -18.23 30.84 -1.27
C LEU A 100 -17.74 29.38 -1.34
N ILE A 101 -16.56 29.15 -1.91
CA ILE A 101 -15.95 27.81 -1.95
C ILE A 101 -15.69 27.28 -0.53
N ALA A 102 -15.12 28.10 0.35
CA ALA A 102 -14.88 27.72 1.74
C ALA A 102 -16.20 27.46 2.48
N PHE A 103 -17.22 28.29 2.28
CA PHE A 103 -18.53 28.07 2.89
C PHE A 103 -19.16 26.74 2.44
N PHE A 104 -19.15 26.45 1.13
CA PHE A 104 -19.65 25.18 0.59
C PHE A 104 -18.89 23.98 1.16
N PHE A 105 -17.56 24.03 1.13
CA PHE A 105 -16.72 22.95 1.65
C PHE A 105 -16.91 22.73 3.15
N PHE A 106 -16.94 23.79 3.97
CA PHE A 106 -17.14 23.66 5.42
C PHE A 106 -18.58 23.28 5.79
N SER A 107 -19.58 23.54 4.93
CA SER A 107 -20.96 23.13 5.16
C SER A 107 -21.21 21.65 4.88
N SER A 108 -20.44 21.07 3.96
CA SER A 108 -20.61 19.69 3.51
C SER A 108 -19.27 19.10 3.06
N PRO A 109 -18.30 18.92 3.98
CA PRO A 109 -16.95 18.47 3.63
C PRO A 109 -16.94 17.02 3.11
N ILE A 110 -17.74 16.15 3.73
CA ILE A 110 -17.85 14.73 3.37
C ILE A 110 -18.27 14.58 1.91
N VAL A 111 -19.30 15.31 1.48
CA VAL A 111 -19.81 15.25 0.09
C VAL A 111 -18.71 15.60 -0.93
N VAL A 112 -17.86 16.58 -0.62
CA VAL A 112 -16.77 16.97 -1.52
C VAL A 112 -15.68 15.89 -1.57
N ILE A 113 -15.32 15.32 -0.41
CA ILE A 113 -14.32 14.25 -0.35
C ILE A 113 -14.83 12.98 -1.03
N ASP A 114 -16.08 12.58 -0.76
CA ASP A 114 -16.70 11.41 -1.38
C ASP A 114 -16.74 11.56 -2.90
N GLN A 115 -17.13 12.72 -3.44
CA GLN A 115 -17.09 12.96 -4.89
C GLN A 115 -15.68 12.89 -5.47
N MET A 116 -14.67 13.36 -4.74
CA MET A 116 -13.27 13.31 -5.18
C MET A 116 -12.74 11.87 -5.15
N GLU A 117 -13.16 11.10 -4.16
CA GLU A 117 -12.80 9.70 -4.02
C GLU A 117 -13.55 8.81 -5.02
N ASP A 118 -14.84 9.03 -5.24
CA ASP A 118 -15.65 8.41 -6.30
C ASP A 118 -15.02 8.67 -7.67
N LEU A 119 -14.56 9.90 -7.93
CA LEU A 119 -13.86 10.21 -9.17
C LEU A 119 -12.57 9.39 -9.28
N ARG A 120 -11.79 9.27 -8.21
CA ARG A 120 -10.58 8.44 -8.17
C ARG A 120 -10.88 6.95 -8.37
N GLN A 121 -11.93 6.42 -7.73
CA GLN A 121 -12.36 5.03 -7.83
C GLN A 121 -12.94 4.71 -9.21
N SER A 122 -13.70 5.64 -9.80
CA SER A 122 -14.21 5.49 -11.18
C SER A 122 -13.08 5.41 -12.20
N LEU A 123 -11.96 6.10 -11.97
CA LEU A 123 -10.75 5.98 -12.78
C LEU A 123 -10.07 4.62 -12.58
N ASN A 124 -10.17 4.02 -11.38
CA ASN A 124 -9.69 2.66 -11.14
C ASN A 124 -10.55 1.62 -11.88
N ALA A 125 -11.88 1.77 -11.85
CA ALA A 125 -12.83 0.82 -12.44
C ALA A 125 -12.97 0.93 -13.97
N GLY A 126 -12.79 2.13 -14.54
CA GLY A 126 -13.11 2.42 -15.94
C GLY A 126 -12.16 1.87 -17.01
N ILE A 127 -11.11 1.13 -16.64
CA ILE A 127 -10.12 0.61 -17.61
C ILE A 127 -10.44 -0.80 -18.12
N ASP A 128 -11.43 -1.47 -17.52
CA ASP A 128 -12.17 -2.64 -18.03
C ASP A 128 -11.37 -3.88 -18.47
N GLN A 129 -11.86 -5.06 -18.08
CA GLN A 129 -11.29 -6.39 -18.40
C GLN A 129 -11.14 -6.62 -19.92
N ALA A 130 -11.97 -5.96 -20.74
CA ALA A 130 -12.00 -6.13 -22.19
C ALA A 130 -10.74 -5.60 -22.91
N LEU A 131 -10.07 -4.56 -22.38
CA LEU A 131 -8.78 -4.09 -22.93
C LEU A 131 -7.65 -5.06 -22.60
N ILE A 132 -7.72 -5.70 -21.43
CA ILE A 132 -6.80 -6.73 -20.98
C ILE A 132 -6.96 -7.99 -21.83
N ASP A 133 -8.19 -8.48 -22.02
CA ASP A 133 -8.48 -9.69 -22.82
C ASP A 133 -8.07 -9.51 -24.30
N GLY A 134 -8.29 -8.31 -24.85
CA GLY A 134 -7.90 -7.99 -26.23
C GLY A 134 -6.39 -7.87 -26.45
N ALA A 135 -5.64 -7.33 -25.49
CA ALA A 135 -4.18 -7.17 -25.60
C ALA A 135 -3.40 -8.46 -25.26
N ALA A 136 -3.88 -9.22 -24.28
CA ALA A 136 -3.35 -10.52 -23.88
C ALA A 136 -3.46 -11.55 -25.02
N GLY A 137 -4.62 -11.57 -25.68
CA GLY A 137 -4.92 -12.51 -26.76
C GLY A 137 -4.04 -12.34 -28.00
N ASP A 138 -3.50 -11.16 -28.30
CA ASP A 138 -2.73 -10.93 -29.55
C ASP A 138 -1.21 -11.10 -29.36
N ILE A 139 -0.69 -10.91 -28.13
CA ILE A 139 0.77 -10.95 -27.85
C ILE A 139 1.31 -12.37 -27.71
N PHE A 140 0.49 -13.31 -27.26
CA PHE A 140 0.90 -14.69 -26.95
C PHE A 140 0.22 -15.76 -27.82
N ASP A 141 -0.61 -15.36 -28.79
CA ASP A 141 -1.29 -16.31 -29.69
C ASP A 141 -0.30 -16.87 -30.73
N THR A 142 -0.12 -18.19 -30.69
CA THR A 142 0.41 -19.10 -31.73
C THR A 142 1.84 -19.67 -31.66
N SER A 143 2.74 -19.37 -30.70
CA SER A 143 4.05 -20.06 -30.70
C SER A 143 4.82 -20.23 -29.39
N MET A 144 4.25 -19.88 -28.23
CA MET A 144 4.96 -19.97 -26.94
C MET A 144 4.33 -21.02 -26.02
N ASN A 145 4.21 -22.26 -26.50
CA ASN A 145 3.79 -23.38 -25.65
C ASN A 145 4.95 -23.73 -24.71
N GLY A 146 4.84 -23.36 -23.43
CA GLY A 146 5.68 -23.94 -22.39
C GLY A 146 5.49 -25.46 -22.33
N THR A 147 6.48 -26.17 -21.80
CA THR A 147 6.37 -27.62 -21.53
C THR A 147 5.57 -27.93 -20.25
N ASP A 148 5.01 -26.90 -19.63
CA ASP A 148 4.47 -26.93 -18.27
C ASP A 148 3.02 -26.40 -18.24
N THR A 149 2.24 -26.88 -17.28
CA THR A 149 0.83 -26.56 -17.12
C THR A 149 0.68 -25.15 -16.54
N GLY A 150 0.17 -24.22 -17.36
CA GLY A 150 -0.15 -22.85 -16.97
C GLY A 150 -1.30 -22.74 -15.95
N LEU A 151 -1.61 -21.52 -15.54
CA LEU A 151 -2.77 -21.22 -14.67
C LEU A 151 -4.10 -21.54 -15.36
N PRO A 152 -5.16 -21.85 -14.59
CA PRO A 152 -6.49 -22.00 -15.13
C PRO A 152 -6.96 -20.71 -15.84
N GLY A 153 -7.75 -20.86 -16.91
CA GLY A 153 -8.25 -19.74 -17.69
C GLY A 153 -9.17 -18.79 -16.92
N ALA A 154 -9.79 -19.27 -15.83
CA ALA A 154 -10.52 -18.45 -14.87
C ALA A 154 -9.71 -18.37 -13.57
N ILE A 155 -9.20 -17.18 -13.26
CA ILE A 155 -8.45 -16.92 -12.03
C ILE A 155 -9.46 -16.62 -10.91
N PRO A 156 -9.40 -17.32 -9.76
CA PRO A 156 -10.26 -17.03 -8.62
C PRO A 156 -9.93 -15.66 -8.02
N ASP A 157 -10.95 -14.91 -7.62
CA ASP A 157 -10.83 -13.70 -6.80
C ASP A 157 -10.69 -14.13 -5.33
N VAL A 158 -9.44 -14.19 -4.85
CA VAL A 158 -9.08 -14.80 -3.56
C VAL A 158 -9.34 -13.84 -2.41
N ASN A 159 -9.20 -12.54 -2.64
CA ASN A 159 -9.45 -11.51 -1.64
C ASN A 159 -10.90 -10.98 -1.66
N SER A 160 -11.73 -11.42 -2.62
CA SER A 160 -13.13 -11.02 -2.80
C SER A 160 -13.32 -9.50 -2.93
N ASP A 161 -12.34 -8.81 -3.53
CA ASP A 161 -12.40 -7.36 -3.75
C ASP A 161 -13.15 -6.98 -5.06
N GLY A 162 -13.55 -8.00 -5.84
CA GLY A 162 -14.27 -7.83 -7.10
C GLY A 162 -13.38 -7.53 -8.30
N VAL A 163 -12.05 -7.55 -8.15
CA VAL A 163 -11.06 -7.25 -9.19
C VAL A 163 -9.93 -8.28 -9.17
N VAL A 164 -9.72 -8.98 -10.29
CA VAL A 164 -8.58 -9.90 -10.41
C VAL A 164 -7.27 -9.10 -10.53
N GLY A 165 -6.47 -9.11 -9.47
CA GLY A 165 -5.18 -8.42 -9.38
C GLY A 165 -3.97 -9.35 -9.46
N SER A 166 -2.77 -8.78 -9.24
CA SER A 166 -1.55 -9.58 -9.13
C SER A 166 -1.51 -10.45 -7.87
N PHE A 167 -2.25 -10.09 -6.82
CA PHE A 167 -2.46 -10.94 -5.65
C PHE A 167 -3.17 -12.24 -6.03
N ASP A 168 -4.29 -12.16 -6.75
CA ASP A 168 -5.08 -13.31 -7.17
C ASP A 168 -4.33 -14.22 -8.13
N LEU A 169 -3.52 -13.63 -9.02
CA LEU A 169 -2.62 -14.38 -9.89
C LEU A 169 -1.59 -15.20 -9.13
N VAL A 170 -0.97 -14.59 -8.10
CA VAL A 170 0.03 -15.27 -7.25
C VAL A 170 -0.63 -16.30 -6.33
N ALA A 171 -1.81 -16.00 -5.80
CA ALA A 171 -2.58 -16.92 -4.98
C ALA A 171 -3.05 -18.14 -5.80
N ALA A 172 -3.58 -17.93 -7.00
CA ALA A 172 -3.92 -18.99 -7.95
C ALA A 172 -2.69 -19.81 -8.37
N PHE A 173 -1.51 -19.19 -8.47
CA PHE A 173 -0.26 -19.90 -8.73
C PHE A 173 0.14 -20.86 -7.62
N MET A 174 -0.18 -20.54 -6.37
CA MET A 174 0.00 -21.42 -5.21
C MET A 174 -1.23 -22.32 -4.95
N ALA A 175 -2.22 -22.33 -5.83
CA ALA A 175 -3.49 -23.04 -5.68
C ALA A 175 -4.23 -22.67 -4.37
N VAL A 176 -4.15 -21.39 -3.97
CA VAL A 176 -4.94 -20.81 -2.88
C VAL A 176 -6.28 -20.36 -3.43
N SER A 177 -7.37 -20.87 -2.88
CA SER A 177 -8.73 -20.59 -3.34
C SER A 177 -9.40 -19.44 -2.57
N ASN A 178 -9.00 -19.23 -1.31
CA ASN A 178 -9.58 -18.25 -0.42
C ASN A 178 -8.54 -17.73 0.58
N LEU A 179 -8.85 -16.60 1.23
CA LEU A 179 -7.93 -15.98 2.19
C LEU A 179 -7.75 -16.81 3.48
N ASP A 180 -8.72 -17.64 3.86
CA ASP A 180 -8.65 -18.49 5.06
C ASP A 180 -7.56 -19.58 4.92
N GLU A 181 -7.33 -20.07 3.69
CA GLU A 181 -6.23 -21.00 3.38
C GLU A 181 -4.85 -20.37 3.60
N LEU A 182 -4.71 -19.05 3.42
CA LEU A 182 -3.45 -18.34 3.66
C LEU A 182 -3.11 -18.22 5.15
N ASP A 183 -4.14 -18.21 6.01
CA ASP A 183 -4.00 -18.17 7.47
C ASP A 183 -3.70 -19.56 8.07
N SER A 184 -3.91 -20.63 7.29
CA SER A 184 -3.60 -22.00 7.69
C SER A 184 -2.09 -22.30 7.70
N SER A 185 -1.67 -23.20 8.58
CA SER A 185 -0.33 -23.80 8.56
C SER A 185 -0.24 -25.00 7.63
N GLU A 186 -1.38 -25.56 7.24
CA GLU A 186 -1.48 -26.68 6.29
C GLU A 186 -1.41 -26.14 4.86
N PHE A 187 -1.09 -27.02 3.90
CA PHE A 187 -1.11 -26.64 2.49
C PHE A 187 -2.57 -26.36 2.05
N PRO A 188 -2.77 -25.51 1.02
CA PRO A 188 -4.07 -25.43 0.35
C PRO A 188 -4.50 -26.81 -0.14
N VAL A 189 -5.80 -27.13 -0.03
CA VAL A 189 -6.33 -28.47 -0.34
C VAL A 189 -6.02 -28.88 -1.78
N ASP A 190 -6.18 -27.95 -2.72
CA ASP A 190 -5.90 -28.18 -4.13
C ASP A 190 -4.39 -28.32 -4.41
N PHE A 191 -3.55 -27.62 -3.64
CA PHE A 191 -2.09 -27.74 -3.72
C PHE A 191 -1.62 -29.10 -3.21
N GLU A 192 -2.11 -29.54 -2.04
CA GLU A 192 -1.79 -30.84 -1.48
C GLU A 192 -2.24 -31.97 -2.42
N ALA A 193 -3.46 -31.89 -2.95
CA ALA A 193 -3.98 -32.88 -3.89
C ALA A 193 -3.15 -32.98 -5.18
N ALA A 194 -2.58 -31.86 -5.66
CA ALA A 194 -1.81 -31.82 -6.90
C ALA A 194 -0.36 -32.30 -6.72
N TYR A 195 0.33 -31.86 -5.66
CA TYR A 195 1.78 -32.07 -5.51
C TYR A 195 2.17 -33.04 -4.40
N PHE A 196 1.28 -33.24 -3.43
CA PHE A 196 1.47 -34.14 -2.29
C PHE A 196 0.28 -35.12 -2.13
N PRO A 197 -0.12 -35.86 -3.18
CA PRO A 197 -1.32 -36.71 -3.15
C PRO A 197 -1.24 -37.86 -2.14
N PHE A 198 -0.04 -38.19 -1.68
CA PHE A 198 0.22 -39.22 -0.67
C PHE A 198 0.22 -38.67 0.77
N GLY A 199 0.06 -37.35 0.95
CA GLY A 199 -0.05 -36.69 2.25
C GLY A 199 1.24 -36.65 3.06
N ASP A 200 1.09 -36.58 4.39
CA ASP A 200 2.20 -36.52 5.36
C ASP A 200 3.07 -37.80 5.32
N PRO A 201 4.40 -37.67 5.17
CA PRO A 201 5.35 -38.78 5.21
C PRO A 201 5.20 -39.75 6.40
N ALA A 202 4.60 -39.33 7.52
CA ALA A 202 4.39 -40.18 8.69
C ALA A 202 3.37 -41.33 8.46
N GLY A 203 2.54 -41.26 7.42
CA GLY A 203 1.45 -42.21 7.14
C GLY A 203 1.58 -43.03 5.86
N ILE A 204 2.67 -42.87 5.08
CA ILE A 204 2.72 -43.38 3.71
C ILE A 204 3.33 -44.79 3.64
N ASP A 205 2.60 -45.73 3.03
CA ASP A 205 3.13 -47.04 2.62
C ASP A 205 3.51 -47.01 1.14
N LEU A 206 4.69 -46.44 0.84
CA LEU A 206 5.27 -46.42 -0.52
C LEU A 206 5.85 -47.80 -0.89
N SER A 207 4.99 -48.82 -0.93
CA SER A 207 5.39 -50.20 -1.19
C SER A 207 5.76 -50.46 -2.65
N ASP A 208 5.28 -49.63 -3.59
CA ASP A 208 5.58 -49.70 -5.02
C ASP A 208 6.68 -48.69 -5.42
N GLU A 209 7.63 -49.14 -6.24
CA GLU A 209 8.72 -48.31 -6.77
C GLU A 209 8.18 -47.24 -7.74
N ALA A 210 7.12 -47.54 -8.48
CA ALA A 210 6.47 -46.57 -9.37
C ALA A 210 5.82 -45.41 -8.59
N ASP A 211 5.17 -45.70 -7.47
CA ASP A 211 4.56 -44.69 -6.60
C ASP A 211 5.63 -43.84 -5.90
N GLN A 212 6.78 -44.43 -5.55
CA GLN A 212 7.92 -43.70 -4.99
C GLN A 212 8.50 -42.68 -5.97
N GLU A 213 8.69 -43.06 -7.24
CA GLU A 213 9.21 -42.14 -8.26
C GLU A 213 8.21 -41.04 -8.58
N LEU A 214 6.93 -41.37 -8.66
CA LEU A 214 5.85 -40.41 -8.90
C LEU A 214 5.72 -39.41 -7.73
N ALA A 215 5.74 -39.88 -6.48
CA ALA A 215 5.68 -39.02 -5.30
C ALA A 215 6.84 -38.02 -5.24
N LYS A 216 8.06 -38.47 -5.57
CA LYS A 216 9.25 -37.60 -5.62
C LYS A 216 9.19 -36.57 -6.75
N ALA A 217 8.68 -36.95 -7.91
CA ALA A 217 8.54 -36.07 -9.06
C ALA A 217 7.52 -34.96 -8.77
N LEU A 218 6.34 -35.31 -8.26
CA LEU A 218 5.30 -34.35 -7.88
C LEU A 218 5.72 -33.45 -6.73
N ALA A 219 6.38 -33.99 -5.70
CA ALA A 219 6.91 -33.19 -4.61
C ALA A 219 7.98 -32.19 -5.08
N SER A 220 8.82 -32.59 -6.05
CA SER A 220 9.81 -31.69 -6.66
C SER A 220 9.14 -30.54 -7.42
N ASP A 221 8.08 -30.84 -8.18
CA ASP A 221 7.32 -29.85 -8.94
C ASP A 221 6.60 -28.85 -8.01
N GLY A 222 6.01 -29.34 -6.91
CA GLY A 222 5.41 -28.48 -5.88
C GLY A 222 6.42 -27.56 -5.20
N ILE A 223 7.62 -28.05 -4.90
CA ILE A 223 8.72 -27.24 -4.35
C ILE A 223 9.16 -26.17 -5.34
N GLU A 224 9.33 -26.53 -6.62
CA GLU A 224 9.70 -25.61 -7.68
C GLU A 224 8.65 -24.48 -7.82
N ARG A 225 7.36 -24.84 -7.75
CA ARG A 225 6.26 -23.89 -7.81
C ARG A 225 6.24 -22.94 -6.61
N LEU A 226 6.41 -23.42 -5.38
CA LEU A 226 6.53 -22.54 -4.20
C LEU A 226 7.76 -21.63 -4.29
N PHE A 227 8.90 -22.17 -4.71
CA PHE A 227 10.11 -21.37 -4.89
C PHE A 227 9.92 -20.26 -5.94
N PHE A 228 9.21 -20.53 -7.02
CA PHE A 228 8.89 -19.52 -8.03
C PHE A 228 7.81 -18.54 -7.60
N ALA A 229 6.88 -18.95 -6.74
CA ALA A 229 5.91 -18.05 -6.13
C ALA A 229 6.64 -16.92 -5.38
N LEU A 230 7.74 -17.22 -4.68
CA LEU A 230 8.59 -16.21 -4.02
C LEU A 230 9.08 -15.09 -4.97
N VAL A 231 9.27 -15.38 -6.26
CA VAL A 231 9.67 -14.38 -7.27
C VAL A 231 8.47 -13.55 -7.74
N ALA A 232 7.27 -14.13 -7.75
CA ALA A 232 6.05 -13.47 -8.19
C ALA A 232 5.38 -12.66 -7.06
N ILE A 233 5.42 -13.10 -5.80
CA ILE A 233 4.81 -12.42 -4.64
C ILE A 233 5.19 -10.92 -4.52
N PRO A 234 6.45 -10.50 -4.76
CA PRO A 234 6.80 -9.08 -4.74
C PRO A 234 5.97 -8.21 -5.69
N THR A 235 5.40 -8.75 -6.78
CA THR A 235 4.50 -8.01 -7.68
C THR A 235 3.18 -7.66 -6.99
N ALA A 236 2.56 -8.61 -6.30
CA ALA A 236 1.35 -8.41 -5.49
C ALA A 236 1.58 -7.34 -4.41
N ILE A 237 2.71 -7.43 -3.71
CA ILE A 237 3.11 -6.43 -2.72
C ILE A 237 3.26 -5.06 -3.39
N ALA A 238 4.00 -4.98 -4.50
CA ALA A 238 4.24 -3.71 -5.18
C ALA A 238 2.95 -3.04 -5.67
N GLU A 239 1.98 -3.80 -6.17
CA GLU A 239 0.67 -3.30 -6.57
C GLU A 239 -0.08 -2.68 -5.38
N HIS A 240 -0.16 -3.40 -4.26
CA HIS A 240 -0.87 -2.94 -3.08
C HIS A 240 -0.19 -1.73 -2.44
N PHE A 241 1.15 -1.70 -2.42
CA PHE A 241 1.91 -0.53 -1.99
C PHE A 241 1.70 0.69 -2.90
N LEU A 242 1.53 0.50 -4.21
CA LEU A 242 1.22 1.59 -5.14
C LEU A 242 -0.15 2.20 -4.81
N ARG A 243 -1.18 1.36 -4.64
CA ARG A 243 -2.52 1.80 -4.22
C ARG A 243 -2.46 2.57 -2.90
N LEU A 244 -1.79 2.00 -1.89
CA LEU A 244 -1.59 2.61 -0.59
C LEU A 244 -0.87 3.97 -0.67
N ALA A 245 0.19 4.08 -1.49
CA ALA A 245 0.93 5.33 -1.66
C ALA A 245 0.05 6.43 -2.26
N LEU A 246 -0.77 6.11 -3.27
CA LEU A 246 -1.70 7.06 -3.90
C LEU A 246 -2.81 7.48 -2.92
N THR A 247 -3.38 6.53 -2.18
CA THR A 247 -4.38 6.81 -1.15
C THR A 247 -3.79 7.66 -0.02
N GLY A 248 -2.54 7.40 0.38
CA GLY A 248 -1.82 8.22 1.35
C GLY A 248 -1.64 9.67 0.88
N VAL A 249 -1.30 9.89 -0.39
CA VAL A 249 -1.26 11.25 -0.98
C VAL A 249 -2.63 11.91 -0.89
N ALA A 250 -3.68 11.20 -1.29
CA ALA A 250 -5.06 11.69 -1.27
C ALA A 250 -5.44 12.17 0.14
N MET A 251 -5.16 11.36 1.16
CA MET A 251 -5.39 11.71 2.57
C MET A 251 -4.70 13.02 2.94
N PHE A 252 -3.41 13.20 2.65
CA PHE A 252 -2.71 14.44 3.00
C PHE A 252 -3.29 15.67 2.29
N LEU A 253 -3.71 15.52 1.03
CA LEU A 253 -4.35 16.61 0.30
C LEU A 253 -5.70 16.95 0.89
N TYR A 254 -6.54 15.96 1.18
CA TYR A 254 -7.86 16.17 1.78
C TYR A 254 -7.77 16.85 3.15
N LEU A 255 -6.80 16.45 3.98
CA LEU A 255 -6.57 17.08 5.29
C LEU A 255 -5.99 18.49 5.20
N GLY A 256 -5.18 18.78 4.18
CA GLY A 256 -4.58 20.10 4.00
C GLY A 256 -5.50 21.14 3.36
N VAL A 257 -6.50 20.73 2.59
CA VAL A 257 -7.46 21.64 1.94
C VAL A 257 -8.20 22.57 2.92
N PRO A 258 -8.80 22.10 4.04
CA PRO A 258 -9.47 22.99 4.99
C PRO A 258 -8.52 24.05 5.58
N ILE A 259 -7.26 23.67 5.84
CA ILE A 259 -6.21 24.58 6.33
C ILE A 259 -5.88 25.61 5.24
N ALA A 260 -5.75 25.18 4.00
CA ALA A 260 -5.46 26.07 2.89
C ALA A 260 -6.57 27.09 2.63
N MET A 261 -7.84 26.69 2.80
CA MET A 261 -8.99 27.58 2.66
C MET A 261 -9.01 28.68 3.72
N LEU A 262 -8.56 28.41 4.94
CA LEU A 262 -8.49 29.40 6.03
C LEU A 262 -7.61 30.60 5.67
N PHE A 263 -6.54 30.37 4.92
CA PHE A 263 -5.61 31.41 4.48
C PHE A 263 -5.85 31.90 3.06
N ALA A 264 -6.79 31.34 2.30
CA ALA A 264 -6.98 31.67 0.89
C ALA A 264 -7.40 33.14 0.63
N PHE A 265 -7.87 33.85 1.65
CA PHE A 265 -8.36 35.23 1.53
C PHE A 265 -7.26 36.28 1.27
N PHE A 266 -6.03 36.05 1.75
CA PHE A 266 -4.95 37.04 1.67
C PHE A 266 -4.08 36.83 0.44
N ILE A 267 -3.71 37.91 -0.25
CA ILE A 267 -2.96 37.84 -1.51
C ILE A 267 -1.64 37.07 -1.37
N TYR A 268 -0.98 37.19 -0.22
CA TYR A 268 0.29 36.49 0.05
C TYR A 268 0.14 34.98 0.26
N THR A 269 -1.05 34.51 0.64
CA THR A 269 -1.34 33.09 0.92
C THR A 269 -2.29 32.47 -0.11
N GLN A 270 -2.81 33.24 -1.07
CA GLN A 270 -3.63 32.74 -2.18
C GLN A 270 -2.95 31.66 -3.02
N ALA A 271 -1.63 31.74 -3.17
CA ALA A 271 -0.84 30.73 -3.89
C ALA A 271 -0.94 29.34 -3.24
N PHE A 272 -1.28 29.29 -1.96
CA PHE A 272 -1.32 28.06 -1.18
C PHE A 272 -2.48 27.15 -1.58
N LEU A 273 -3.71 27.68 -1.63
CA LEU A 273 -4.87 26.92 -2.13
C LEU A 273 -4.68 26.48 -3.60
N GLY A 274 -4.08 27.36 -4.42
CA GLY A 274 -3.72 27.02 -5.80
C GLY A 274 -2.70 25.88 -5.90
N ALA A 275 -1.77 25.78 -4.95
CA ALA A 275 -0.81 24.67 -4.89
C ALA A 275 -1.49 23.34 -4.55
N TYR A 276 -2.45 23.33 -3.62
CA TYR A 276 -3.25 22.13 -3.31
C TYR A 276 -4.09 21.67 -4.50
N LEU A 277 -4.75 22.60 -5.20
CA LEU A 277 -5.52 22.27 -6.41
C LEU A 277 -4.63 21.68 -7.50
N ARG A 278 -3.45 22.27 -7.74
CA ARG A 278 -2.48 21.71 -8.69
C ARG A 278 -2.00 20.32 -8.26
N GLN A 279 -1.74 20.13 -6.98
CA GLN A 279 -1.29 18.84 -6.45
C GLN A 279 -2.38 17.77 -6.54
N PHE A 280 -3.65 18.16 -6.36
CA PHE A 280 -4.78 17.27 -6.58
C PHE A 280 -4.92 16.85 -8.04
N ILE A 281 -4.75 17.78 -8.99
CA ILE A 281 -4.70 17.44 -10.43
C ILE A 281 -3.55 16.47 -10.72
N ASN A 282 -2.36 16.71 -10.17
CA ASN A 282 -1.23 15.79 -10.31
C ASN A 282 -1.53 14.40 -9.75
N LEU A 283 -2.25 14.32 -8.61
CA LEU A 283 -2.72 13.06 -8.04
C LEU A 283 -3.69 12.33 -8.97
N LEU A 284 -4.67 13.03 -9.55
CA LEU A 284 -5.60 12.42 -10.50
C LEU A 284 -4.87 11.87 -11.73
N ILE A 285 -3.95 12.65 -12.32
CA ILE A 285 -3.13 12.22 -13.45
C ILE A 285 -2.29 11.00 -13.07
N GLU A 286 -1.63 11.05 -11.91
CA GLU A 286 -0.74 9.98 -11.48
C GLU A 286 -1.51 8.70 -11.11
N THR A 287 -2.71 8.83 -10.54
CA THR A 287 -3.59 7.70 -10.26
C THR A 287 -4.05 7.07 -11.57
N PHE A 288 -4.58 7.86 -12.50
CA PHE A 288 -5.03 7.39 -13.80
C PHE A 288 -3.91 6.66 -14.57
N LEU A 289 -2.73 7.27 -14.70
CA LEU A 289 -1.60 6.64 -15.36
C LEU A 289 -1.12 5.37 -14.65
N SER A 290 -1.14 5.36 -13.31
CA SER A 290 -0.74 4.18 -12.53
C SER A 290 -1.70 3.02 -12.73
N VAL A 291 -3.01 3.27 -12.77
CA VAL A 291 -4.02 2.22 -12.98
C VAL A 291 -3.87 1.63 -14.37
N ILE A 292 -3.75 2.46 -15.42
CA ILE A 292 -3.59 1.95 -16.79
C ILE A 292 -2.38 1.03 -16.88
N ILE A 293 -1.25 1.48 -16.34
CA ILE A 293 -0.02 0.71 -16.38
C ILE A 293 -0.17 -0.58 -15.57
N ALA A 294 -0.73 -0.51 -14.36
CA ALA A 294 -0.96 -1.69 -13.53
C ALA A 294 -1.91 -2.69 -14.21
N ALA A 295 -3.02 -2.23 -14.78
CA ALA A 295 -3.98 -3.05 -15.50
C ALA A 295 -3.35 -3.76 -16.70
N ILE A 296 -2.56 -3.04 -17.52
CA ILE A 296 -1.84 -3.65 -18.64
C ILE A 296 -0.82 -4.68 -18.14
N MET A 297 -0.08 -4.37 -17.08
CA MET A 297 0.92 -5.31 -16.52
C MET A 297 0.25 -6.57 -15.96
N ILE A 298 -0.86 -6.44 -15.22
CA ILE A 298 -1.63 -7.57 -14.67
C ILE A 298 -2.21 -8.40 -15.83
N GLY A 299 -2.74 -7.75 -16.87
CA GLY A 299 -3.22 -8.43 -18.06
C GLY A 299 -2.15 -9.23 -18.78
N LEU A 300 -0.97 -8.64 -18.96
CA LEU A 300 0.20 -9.35 -19.51
C LEU A 300 0.66 -10.49 -18.60
N LEU A 301 0.61 -10.29 -17.29
CA LEU A 301 0.98 -11.30 -16.30
C LEU A 301 0.00 -12.48 -16.30
N ALA A 302 -1.31 -12.22 -16.42
CA ALA A 302 -2.34 -13.24 -16.54
C ALA A 302 -2.19 -14.04 -17.85
N ALA A 303 -1.99 -13.34 -18.97
CA ALA A 303 -1.72 -13.98 -20.26
C ALA A 303 -0.47 -14.85 -20.20
N ALA A 304 0.58 -14.35 -19.56
CA ALA A 304 1.82 -15.07 -19.37
C ALA A 304 1.64 -16.32 -18.51
N ALA A 305 0.83 -16.21 -17.46
CA ALA A 305 0.54 -17.31 -16.55
C ALA A 305 -0.17 -18.48 -17.22
N GLN A 306 -1.02 -18.22 -18.21
CA GLN A 306 -1.71 -19.27 -18.97
C GLN A 306 -0.79 -20.05 -19.92
N GLN A 307 0.33 -19.45 -20.36
CA GLN A 307 1.26 -20.06 -21.32
C GLN A 307 2.36 -20.92 -20.67
N GLY A 308 2.62 -20.74 -19.38
CA GLY A 308 3.53 -21.59 -18.60
C GLY A 308 4.28 -20.86 -17.49
N ILE A 309 4.83 -21.63 -16.53
CA ILE A 309 5.46 -21.09 -15.31
C ILE A 309 6.69 -20.22 -15.61
N GLY A 310 7.56 -20.65 -16.53
CA GLY A 310 8.77 -19.89 -16.88
C GLY A 310 8.46 -18.50 -17.45
N LEU A 311 7.39 -18.39 -18.25
CA LEU A 311 6.98 -17.13 -18.87
C LEU A 311 6.25 -16.23 -17.87
N PHE A 312 5.48 -16.81 -16.95
CA PHE A 312 4.92 -16.11 -15.79
C PHE A 312 6.02 -15.42 -14.97
N ILE A 313 7.08 -16.12 -14.59
CA ILE A 313 8.18 -15.56 -13.79
C ILE A 313 8.87 -14.40 -14.52
N GLY A 314 9.14 -14.57 -15.82
CA GLY A 314 9.73 -13.52 -16.65
C GLY A 314 8.85 -12.26 -16.68
N ALA A 315 7.54 -12.44 -16.87
CA ALA A 315 6.55 -11.37 -16.83
C ALA A 315 6.43 -10.74 -15.43
N SER A 316 6.52 -11.53 -14.35
CA SER A 316 6.52 -11.02 -12.97
C SER A 316 7.67 -10.08 -12.70
N ILE A 317 8.90 -10.41 -13.15
CA ILE A 317 10.07 -9.54 -12.95
C ILE A 317 9.91 -8.21 -13.69
N ILE A 318 9.41 -8.24 -14.93
CA ILE A 318 9.16 -7.03 -15.71
C ILE A 318 8.09 -6.18 -15.04
N THR A 319 6.99 -6.81 -14.64
CA THR A 319 5.88 -6.17 -13.93
C THR A 319 6.36 -5.53 -12.63
N LEU A 320 7.19 -6.23 -11.86
CA LEU A 320 7.78 -5.71 -10.62
C LEU A 320 8.60 -4.44 -10.87
N ILE A 321 9.47 -4.43 -11.87
CA ILE A 321 10.31 -3.26 -12.19
C ILE A 321 9.44 -2.05 -12.57
N VAL A 322 8.40 -2.27 -13.38
CA VAL A 322 7.47 -1.22 -13.80
C VAL A 322 6.67 -0.69 -12.60
N LEU A 323 6.15 -1.57 -11.74
CA LEU A 323 5.41 -1.17 -10.53
C LEU A 323 6.31 -0.41 -9.55
N LEU A 324 7.55 -0.84 -9.33
CA LEU A 324 8.51 -0.12 -8.49
C LEU A 324 8.82 1.28 -9.04
N TRP A 325 8.93 1.41 -10.36
CA TRP A 325 9.08 2.72 -11.01
C TRP A 325 7.88 3.62 -10.76
N ARG A 326 6.65 3.09 -10.82
CA ARG A 326 5.42 3.82 -10.50
C ARG A 326 5.33 4.19 -9.02
N ILE A 327 5.67 3.27 -8.12
CA ILE A 327 5.72 3.54 -6.67
C ILE A 327 6.67 4.70 -6.38
N LYS A 328 7.85 4.75 -7.02
CA LYS A 328 8.79 5.87 -6.87
C LYS A 328 8.16 7.20 -7.28
N SER A 329 7.34 7.21 -8.33
CA SER A 329 6.63 8.39 -8.80
C SER A 329 5.53 8.81 -7.83
N ALA A 330 4.72 7.87 -7.35
CA ALA A 330 3.71 8.09 -6.31
C ALA A 330 4.33 8.61 -4.99
N LEU A 331 5.48 8.08 -4.56
CA LEU A 331 6.19 8.54 -3.37
C LEU A 331 6.75 9.97 -3.52
N LYS A 332 7.19 10.36 -4.71
CA LYS A 332 7.57 11.76 -4.97
C LYS A 332 6.36 12.69 -4.85
N LEU A 333 5.22 12.25 -5.34
CA LEU A 333 3.96 12.98 -5.19
C LEU A 333 3.55 13.08 -3.71
N ALA A 334 3.75 12.00 -2.93
CA ALA A 334 3.49 11.97 -1.50
C ALA A 334 4.39 12.94 -0.74
N ALA A 335 5.68 12.97 -1.08
CA ALA A 335 6.63 13.92 -0.51
C ALA A 335 6.22 15.37 -0.81
N ALA A 336 5.76 15.67 -2.04
CA ALA A 336 5.28 17.00 -2.40
C ALA A 336 3.99 17.39 -1.65
N ALA A 337 3.04 16.45 -1.48
CA ALA A 337 1.84 16.67 -0.67
C ALA A 337 2.18 16.89 0.81
N PHE A 338 3.13 16.11 1.35
CA PHE A 338 3.62 16.27 2.70
C PHE A 338 4.34 17.60 2.91
N ASP A 339 5.18 18.03 1.97
CA ASP A 339 5.85 19.34 2.03
C ASP A 339 4.83 20.49 1.98
N LEU A 340 3.73 20.35 1.23
CA LEU A 340 2.63 21.31 1.23
C LEU A 340 1.83 21.32 2.54
N PHE A 341 1.73 20.17 3.22
CA PHE A 341 1.09 20.06 4.53
C PHE A 341 2.01 20.60 5.64
N GLY A 342 3.20 20.04 5.80
CA GLY A 342 4.18 20.41 6.84
C GLY A 342 4.78 21.80 6.65
N GLY A 343 5.07 22.22 5.42
CA GLY A 343 5.65 23.53 5.11
C GLY A 343 4.69 24.70 5.30
N ALA A 344 3.39 24.44 5.52
CA ALA A 344 2.40 25.49 5.72
C ALA A 344 1.67 25.41 7.05
N VAL A 345 1.58 24.23 7.65
CA VAL A 345 1.03 24.07 9.01
C VAL A 345 2.06 24.50 10.08
N LEU A 346 3.36 24.32 9.83
CA LEU A 346 4.38 24.48 10.88
C LEU A 346 5.33 25.67 10.73
N THR A 347 5.46 26.29 9.55
CA THR A 347 6.44 27.38 9.37
C THR A 347 5.79 28.75 9.20
N GLY A 348 5.37 29.30 10.33
CA GLY A 348 5.61 30.70 10.67
C GLY A 348 7.05 30.96 11.15
N GLY A 349 8.07 30.22 10.68
CA GLY A 349 9.49 30.46 10.98
C GLY A 349 10.33 29.22 11.32
N ALA A 350 11.50 29.12 10.67
CA ALA A 350 12.77 28.42 10.99
C ALA A 350 12.84 26.99 11.59
N GLY A 351 11.78 26.39 12.14
CA GLY A 351 11.83 25.09 12.82
C GLY A 351 11.39 23.86 11.99
N GLY A 352 10.79 24.07 10.80
CA GLY A 352 10.21 22.99 9.99
C GLY A 352 11.21 22.10 9.24
N MET A 353 12.51 22.47 9.26
CA MET A 353 13.53 21.71 8.53
C MET A 353 13.71 20.30 9.09
N ASP A 354 13.49 20.08 10.39
CA ASP A 354 13.76 18.79 11.03
C ASP A 354 12.69 17.73 10.72
N VAL A 355 11.41 18.12 10.59
CA VAL A 355 10.33 17.21 10.18
C VAL A 355 10.37 16.92 8.68
N VAL A 356 10.73 17.92 7.86
CA VAL A 356 10.98 17.75 6.42
C VAL A 356 12.21 16.86 6.19
N ASN A 357 13.26 16.99 6.99
CA ASN A 357 14.42 16.10 6.95
C ASN A 357 14.07 14.68 7.44
N MET A 358 13.15 14.54 8.41
CA MET A 358 12.62 13.24 8.85
C MET A 358 11.76 12.57 7.76
N GLY A 359 10.92 13.33 7.04
CA GLY A 359 10.15 12.85 5.89
C GLY A 359 11.03 12.48 4.69
N LYS A 360 12.07 13.27 4.41
CA LYS A 360 13.10 12.95 3.39
C LYS A 360 13.92 11.72 3.78
N GLN A 361 14.20 11.51 5.07
CA GLN A 361 14.86 10.31 5.56
C GLN A 361 13.93 9.08 5.56
N ALA A 362 12.63 9.24 5.78
CA ALA A 362 11.65 8.17 5.62
C ALA A 362 11.51 7.75 4.14
N VAL A 363 11.45 8.72 3.21
CA VAL A 363 11.41 8.48 1.76
C VAL A 363 12.73 7.89 1.24
N ALA A 364 13.89 8.36 1.74
CA ALA A 364 15.19 7.75 1.45
C ALA A 364 15.32 6.33 2.04
N GLY A 365 14.74 6.10 3.23
CA GLY A 365 14.57 4.79 3.85
C GLY A 365 13.70 3.85 3.01
N THR A 366 12.69 4.40 2.33
CA THR A 366 11.80 3.67 1.41
C THR A 366 12.50 3.29 0.09
N VAL A 367 13.47 4.10 -0.36
CA VAL A 367 14.32 3.77 -1.51
C VAL A 367 15.39 2.72 -1.15
N SER A 368 15.91 2.73 0.09
CA SER A 368 16.75 1.61 0.59
C SER A 368 15.98 0.32 0.82
N LEU A 369 14.66 0.42 0.98
CA LEU A 369 13.69 -0.68 1.13
C LEU A 369 13.52 -1.46 -0.19
N ALA A 370 13.47 -0.76 -1.33
CA ALA A 370 13.50 -1.38 -2.65
C ALA A 370 14.84 -2.08 -2.96
N GLY A 371 15.95 -1.60 -2.36
CA GLY A 371 17.25 -2.27 -2.42
C GLY A 371 17.39 -3.46 -1.45
N ALA A 372 16.73 -3.41 -0.28
CA ALA A 372 16.79 -4.44 0.76
C ALA A 372 15.81 -5.61 0.52
N ALA A 373 14.74 -5.39 -0.24
CA ALA A 373 13.87 -6.47 -0.73
C ALA A 373 14.63 -7.45 -1.63
N LEU A 374 15.66 -6.97 -2.35
CA LEU A 374 16.54 -7.81 -3.18
C LEU A 374 17.59 -8.60 -2.37
N THR A 375 17.72 -8.35 -1.06
CA THR A 375 18.73 -9.00 -0.19
C THR A 375 18.14 -9.68 1.06
N GLY A 376 16.83 -9.96 1.10
CA GLY A 376 16.18 -10.70 2.20
C GLY A 376 15.86 -9.91 3.47
N GLY A 377 15.70 -8.58 3.39
CA GLY A 377 15.54 -7.68 4.56
C GLY A 377 14.12 -7.17 4.85
N ALA A 378 13.04 -7.81 4.37
CA ALA A 378 11.68 -7.28 4.46
C ALA A 378 11.14 -7.09 5.90
N THR A 379 11.59 -7.89 6.86
CA THR A 379 11.18 -7.81 8.28
C THR A 379 11.70 -6.57 9.02
N MET A 380 12.84 -6.02 8.60
CA MET A 380 13.44 -4.83 9.22
C MET A 380 12.69 -3.53 8.89
N ALA A 381 11.95 -3.50 7.79
CA ALA A 381 11.27 -2.30 7.31
C ALA A 381 9.91 -2.04 7.98
N LEU A 382 9.15 -3.10 8.27
CA LEU A 382 7.92 -3.01 9.07
C LEU A 382 8.22 -2.59 10.52
N GLY A 383 9.32 -3.10 11.08
CA GLY A 383 9.84 -2.64 12.37
C GLY A 383 10.14 -1.14 12.36
N GLY A 384 10.69 -0.60 11.26
CA GLY A 384 10.93 0.83 11.08
C GLY A 384 9.66 1.69 11.08
N ALA A 385 8.64 1.31 10.30
CA ALA A 385 7.37 2.05 10.22
C ALA A 385 6.62 2.04 11.57
N VAL A 386 6.54 0.89 12.24
CA VAL A 386 5.91 0.76 13.56
C VAL A 386 6.71 1.50 14.63
N LEU A 387 8.05 1.45 14.60
CA LEU A 387 8.89 2.24 15.52
C LEU A 387 8.78 3.74 15.28
N THR A 388 8.61 4.20 14.03
CA THR A 388 8.40 5.62 13.72
C THR A 388 7.05 6.13 14.25
N SER A 389 5.98 5.32 14.13
CA SER A 389 4.69 5.63 14.75
C SER A 389 4.77 5.64 16.29
N ALA A 390 5.51 4.71 16.89
CA ALA A 390 5.75 4.65 18.33
C ALA A 390 6.58 5.85 18.82
N SER A 391 7.56 6.33 18.06
CA SER A 391 8.32 7.54 18.40
C SER A 391 7.50 8.82 18.23
N ALA A 392 6.61 8.89 17.23
CA ALA A 392 5.71 10.02 17.05
C ALA A 392 4.68 10.12 18.19
N LEU A 393 4.08 8.98 18.57
CA LEU A 393 3.21 8.87 19.75
C LEU A 393 3.94 9.20 21.05
N GLN A 394 5.18 8.73 21.23
CA GLN A 394 5.96 9.03 22.43
C GLN A 394 6.39 10.51 22.50
N ALA A 395 6.68 11.14 21.37
CA ALA A 395 6.98 12.56 21.29
C ALA A 395 5.74 13.41 21.64
N ASP A 396 4.56 13.06 21.11
CA ASP A 396 3.31 13.74 21.42
C ASP A 396 2.88 13.57 22.88
N GLY A 397 3.03 12.37 23.45
CA GLY A 397 2.78 12.10 24.87
C GLY A 397 3.68 12.90 25.81
N ARG A 398 4.94 13.17 25.43
CA ARG A 398 5.85 14.06 26.17
C ARG A 398 5.46 15.53 26.07
N SER A 399 4.71 15.90 25.04
CA SER A 399 4.15 17.24 24.85
C SER A 399 2.70 17.35 25.34
N ASN A 400 2.27 16.46 26.24
CA ASN A 400 0.92 16.47 26.83
C ASN A 400 -0.23 16.36 25.79
N GLY A 401 0.01 15.68 24.66
CA GLY A 401 -1.00 15.50 23.61
C GLY A 401 -1.24 16.73 22.75
N ALA A 402 -0.30 17.69 22.73
CA ALA A 402 -0.45 18.97 22.02
C ALA A 402 -0.63 18.84 20.50
N TYR A 403 -0.23 17.74 19.87
CA TYR A 403 -0.25 17.57 18.41
C TYR A 403 -1.24 16.51 17.93
N LEU A 404 -1.45 15.42 18.69
CA LEU A 404 -2.38 14.33 18.30
C LEU A 404 -3.53 14.12 19.30
N GLY A 405 -3.68 14.99 20.31
CA GLY A 405 -4.74 14.89 21.31
C GLY A 405 -4.65 13.63 22.17
N THR A 406 -3.45 13.02 22.27
CA THR A 406 -3.28 11.75 22.96
C THR A 406 -3.33 11.93 24.47
N ASP A 407 -4.17 11.14 25.14
CA ASP A 407 -4.24 11.09 26.61
C ASP A 407 -2.90 10.59 27.16
N PRO A 408 -2.10 11.42 27.85
CA PRO A 408 -0.74 11.08 28.28
C PRO A 408 -0.68 9.81 29.13
N ALA A 409 -1.77 9.49 29.85
CA ALA A 409 -1.88 8.29 30.67
C ALA A 409 -2.01 6.99 29.85
N LYS A 410 -2.50 7.08 28.60
CA LYS A 410 -2.70 5.93 27.70
C LYS A 410 -1.61 5.82 26.63
N THR A 411 -0.88 6.90 26.37
CA THR A 411 0.16 6.95 25.35
C THR A 411 1.31 6.00 25.64
N ASP A 412 1.76 5.89 26.89
CA ASP A 412 2.88 4.99 27.27
C ASP A 412 2.53 3.50 27.06
N GLY A 413 1.25 3.14 27.26
CA GLY A 413 0.73 1.79 27.01
C GLY A 413 0.66 1.46 25.51
N ARG A 414 0.18 2.39 24.68
CA ARG A 414 0.13 2.22 23.21
C ARG A 414 1.52 2.19 22.58
N VAL A 415 2.45 3.00 23.08
CA VAL A 415 3.87 2.98 22.66
C VAL A 415 4.52 1.64 22.99
N ARG A 416 4.22 1.04 24.15
CA ARG A 416 4.69 -0.31 24.48
C ARG A 416 4.08 -1.36 23.56
N GLN A 417 2.76 -1.33 23.31
CA GLN A 417 2.11 -2.25 22.38
C GLN A 417 2.72 -2.19 20.98
N LEU A 418 2.94 -0.99 20.44
CA LEU A 418 3.58 -0.81 19.14
C LEU A 418 5.04 -1.27 19.12
N ARG A 419 5.80 -1.03 20.19
CA ARG A 419 7.18 -1.56 20.32
C ARG A 419 7.22 -3.07 20.47
N THR A 420 6.23 -3.67 21.12
CA THR A 420 6.07 -5.10 21.24
C THR A 420 5.72 -5.72 19.88
N ILE A 421 4.80 -5.12 19.12
CA ILE A 421 4.49 -5.53 17.74
C ILE A 421 5.75 -5.40 16.85
N ALA A 422 6.49 -4.29 16.96
CA ALA A 422 7.76 -4.12 16.26
C ALA A 422 8.82 -5.16 16.69
N GLY A 423 8.86 -5.53 17.97
CA GLY A 423 9.74 -6.58 18.51
C GLY A 423 9.42 -7.96 17.96
N TYR A 424 8.13 -8.29 17.80
CA TYR A 424 7.70 -9.52 17.15
C TYR A 424 8.04 -9.54 15.66
N THR A 425 7.90 -8.41 14.95
CA THR A 425 8.32 -8.31 13.53
C THR A 425 9.84 -8.35 13.32
N LEU A 426 10.64 -8.02 14.34
CA LEU A 426 12.10 -8.02 14.31
C LEU A 426 12.74 -9.28 14.91
N GLY A 427 11.94 -10.32 15.20
CA GLY A 427 12.45 -11.60 15.72
C GLY A 427 13.03 -11.54 17.14
N ARG A 428 12.72 -10.51 17.94
CA ARG A 428 13.10 -10.47 19.36
C ARG A 428 11.90 -10.84 20.22
N SER A 429 11.69 -12.15 20.44
CA SER A 429 10.80 -12.59 21.53
C SER A 429 11.50 -12.38 22.88
N GLU A 430 10.77 -11.90 23.88
CA GLU A 430 11.26 -11.75 25.26
C GLU A 430 11.48 -13.10 25.98
N THR A 431 11.21 -14.24 25.32
CA THR A 431 11.33 -15.57 25.92
C THR A 431 12.76 -16.07 26.07
N ILE A 432 13.79 -15.32 25.60
CA ILE A 432 15.21 -15.66 25.77
C ILE A 432 15.95 -14.57 26.56
N ARG A 433 15.40 -14.15 27.71
CA ARG A 433 16.17 -13.39 28.71
C ARG A 433 16.10 -13.97 30.13
N HIS A 434 15.54 -15.16 30.28
CA HIS A 434 15.59 -15.95 31.53
C HIS A 434 16.35 -17.28 31.40
N ALA A 435 17.18 -17.43 30.37
CA ALA A 435 18.05 -18.60 30.20
C ALA A 435 19.45 -18.18 29.75
N VAL A 436 20.11 -17.31 30.52
CA VAL A 436 21.57 -17.31 30.80
C VAL A 436 21.77 -16.77 32.20
#